data_AF-A0A8H3EBK3-F1
#
_entry.id   AF-A0A8H3EBK3-F1
#
_cell.length_a   1.000
_cell.length_b   1.000
_cell.length_c   1.000
_cell.angle_alpha   90.00
_cell.angle_beta   90.00
_cell.angle_gamma   90.00
#
_symmetry.space_group_name_H-M   'P 1'
#
loop_
_entity.id
_entity.type
_entity.pdbx_description
1 polymer ?
#
loop_
_entity_poly.entity_id
_entity_poly.type
_entity_poly.pdbx_seq_one_letter_code
_entity_poly.pdbx_strand_id
1 'polypeptide(L)'
;MATLSQIRRLATQAPSKATSLKIGMIPADGIGREAARQALEALGSDIPKPQFVDLDAGFEFFTKHGVALPEATVEALSTDCNAAMFGAVSSPSRKVTGYSSPIVALRKKLDLYANIRPVSSVKGTSGPDVDMVVVRENTECLYVKQEKLEDGPKGKEARATRLITEYASRRIGKMGFEVALARGGRRGKPPTLTVVHKSNVLSVTDGLFRETVRGVPTLPEVAGKYDGVAVNEQLVDSMVYRMFREPQEFDVAVAPNMYGDIISDAAAALVGSLGLVPSVNAGDSFVM
;
A
#
# COMPACT_ATOMS: atom_id res chain seq x y z
N MET A 1 42.34 0.55 -14.82
CA MET A 1 42.35 -0.58 -13.89
C MET A 1 41.86 -0.09 -12.54
N ALA A 2 40.69 -0.56 -12.11
CA ALA A 2 40.13 -0.24 -10.80
C ALA A 2 40.69 -1.18 -9.72
N THR A 3 40.84 -0.67 -8.51
CA THR A 3 40.76 -1.49 -7.29
C THR A 3 39.89 -0.77 -6.24
N LEU A 4 38.57 -0.83 -6.49
CA LEU A 4 37.40 -1.06 -5.62
C LEU A 4 37.45 -0.93 -4.06
N SER A 5 38.42 -0.29 -3.42
CA SER A 5 38.59 -0.39 -1.94
C SER A 5 38.43 0.89 -1.11
N GLN A 6 38.11 2.05 -1.69
CA GLN A 6 38.22 3.32 -0.92
C GLN A 6 36.98 4.20 -0.79
N ILE A 7 35.77 3.71 -1.05
CA ILE A 7 34.53 4.49 -0.78
C ILE A 7 33.58 3.70 0.13
N ARG A 8 34.01 3.46 1.38
CA ARG A 8 33.14 3.01 2.48
C ARG A 8 33.65 3.57 3.79
N ARG A 9 33.22 4.78 4.13
CA ARG A 9 33.12 5.29 5.51
C ARG A 9 32.51 6.68 5.44
N LEU A 10 31.21 6.76 5.71
CA LEU A 10 30.49 7.91 6.23
C LEU A 10 29.00 7.52 6.25
N ALA A 11 28.52 7.05 7.40
CA ALA A 11 27.15 7.18 7.89
C ALA A 11 26.96 6.26 9.11
N THR A 12 26.82 6.92 10.27
CA THR A 12 25.90 6.62 11.38
C THR A 12 25.90 5.24 12.04
N GLN A 13 25.90 5.28 13.38
CA GLN A 13 25.58 4.16 14.25
C GLN A 13 24.20 3.59 13.89
N ALA A 14 24.16 2.60 13.00
CA ALA A 14 23.04 1.72 12.84
C ALA A 14 23.07 0.70 13.98
N PRO A 15 21.91 0.33 14.58
CA PRO A 15 21.85 -0.84 15.47
C PRO A 15 22.44 -2.03 14.71
N SER A 16 23.19 -2.89 15.42
CA SER A 16 23.95 -4.00 14.82
C SER A 16 23.10 -4.70 13.76
N LYS A 17 23.62 -4.84 12.52
CA LYS A 17 22.94 -5.56 11.44
C LYS A 17 22.35 -6.86 12.00
N ALA A 18 21.02 -6.93 12.09
CA ALA A 18 20.35 -8.15 12.51
C ALA A 18 20.84 -9.28 11.59
N THR A 19 21.44 -10.31 12.18
CA THR A 19 22.04 -11.44 11.45
C THR A 19 20.99 -12.31 10.76
N SER A 20 19.71 -12.10 11.07
CA SER A 20 18.55 -12.79 10.48
C SER A 20 17.35 -11.86 10.39
N LEU A 21 16.57 -12.01 9.32
CA LEU A 21 15.28 -11.34 9.11
C LEU A 21 14.15 -12.35 9.32
N LYS A 22 13.36 -12.21 10.39
CA LYS A 22 12.21 -13.10 10.64
C LYS A 22 10.99 -12.62 9.87
N ILE A 23 10.42 -13.48 9.04
CA ILE A 23 9.30 -13.19 8.14
C ILE A 23 8.14 -14.12 8.48
N GLY A 24 7.01 -13.54 8.88
CA GLY A 24 5.75 -14.26 9.06
C GLY A 24 5.15 -14.63 7.70
N MET A 25 5.10 -15.91 7.39
CA MET A 25 4.54 -16.42 6.13
C MET A 25 3.06 -16.73 6.35
N ILE A 26 2.19 -16.04 5.62
CA ILE A 26 0.74 -16.24 5.64
C ILE A 26 0.27 -16.58 4.22
N PRO A 27 0.38 -17.84 3.77
CA PRO A 27 -0.03 -18.23 2.42
C PRO A 27 -1.54 -18.02 2.17
N ALA A 28 -2.34 -18.20 3.22
CA ALA A 28 -3.80 -18.20 3.21
C ALA A 28 -4.41 -19.22 2.22
N ASP A 29 -5.09 -18.77 1.17
CA ASP A 29 -5.92 -19.58 0.28
C ASP A 29 -5.35 -19.66 -1.15
N GLY A 30 -5.67 -20.75 -1.86
CA GLY A 30 -5.39 -20.91 -3.29
C GLY A 30 -3.92 -20.70 -3.69
N ILE A 31 -3.69 -19.88 -4.73
CA ILE A 31 -2.36 -19.61 -5.31
C ILE A 31 -1.36 -18.99 -4.34
N GLY A 32 -1.83 -18.46 -3.19
CA GLY A 32 -0.95 -17.88 -2.17
C GLY A 32 0.08 -18.86 -1.59
N ARG A 33 -0.13 -20.18 -1.79
CA ARG A 33 0.77 -21.26 -1.35
C ARG A 33 1.95 -21.54 -2.29
N GLU A 34 1.93 -21.03 -3.52
CA GLU A 34 2.73 -21.64 -4.58
C GLU A 34 4.06 -20.92 -4.93
N ALA A 35 4.34 -19.72 -4.40
CA ALA A 35 5.52 -18.96 -4.89
C ALA A 35 6.26 -18.06 -3.88
N ALA A 36 5.64 -17.67 -2.77
CA ALA A 36 6.17 -16.56 -1.95
C ALA A 36 7.51 -16.88 -1.26
N ARG A 37 7.66 -18.08 -0.70
CA ARG A 37 8.89 -18.49 0.02
C ARG A 37 10.08 -18.61 -0.94
N GLN A 38 9.88 -19.26 -2.08
CA GLN A 38 10.92 -19.51 -3.08
C GLN A 38 11.45 -18.18 -3.66
N ALA A 39 10.56 -17.20 -3.89
CA ALA A 39 10.96 -15.88 -4.36
C ALA A 39 11.87 -15.15 -3.36
N LEU A 40 11.60 -15.27 -2.05
CA LEU A 40 12.44 -14.66 -1.01
C LEU A 40 13.78 -15.37 -0.84
N GLU A 41 13.81 -16.70 -0.95
CA GLU A 41 15.05 -17.48 -0.90
C GLU A 41 15.96 -17.18 -2.10
N ALA A 42 15.37 -16.93 -3.28
CA ALA A 42 16.10 -16.59 -4.50
C ALA A 42 16.83 -15.24 -4.45
N LEU A 43 16.47 -14.33 -3.53
CA LEU A 43 17.16 -13.05 -3.34
C LEU A 43 18.58 -13.22 -2.76
N GLY A 44 18.91 -14.39 -2.22
CA GLY A 44 20.27 -14.71 -1.79
C GLY A 44 20.85 -13.70 -0.79
N SER A 45 22.04 -13.16 -1.10
CA SER A 45 22.78 -12.24 -0.22
C SER A 45 22.29 -10.79 -0.23
N ASP A 46 21.28 -10.45 -1.04
CA ASP A 46 20.74 -9.09 -1.14
C ASP A 46 19.93 -8.70 0.11
N ILE A 47 19.52 -9.68 0.90
CA ILE A 47 18.82 -9.51 2.17
C ILE A 47 19.53 -10.26 3.31
N PRO A 48 19.34 -9.86 4.59
CA PRO A 48 19.72 -10.71 5.72
C PRO A 48 19.05 -12.07 5.59
N LYS A 49 19.70 -13.13 6.09
CA LYS A 49 19.19 -14.51 5.97
C LYS A 49 17.74 -14.59 6.47
N PRO A 50 16.76 -14.92 5.61
CA PRO A 50 15.38 -14.99 6.02
C PRO A 50 15.16 -16.20 6.92
N GLN A 51 14.38 -16.02 7.97
CA GLN A 51 13.83 -17.07 8.82
C GLN A 51 12.32 -17.00 8.72
N PHE A 52 11.68 -18.10 8.35
CA PHE A 52 10.24 -18.12 8.12
C PHE A 52 9.50 -18.62 9.36
N VAL A 53 8.43 -17.92 9.72
CA VAL A 53 7.46 -18.35 10.73
C VAL A 53 6.15 -18.62 10.00
N ASP A 54 5.72 -19.87 9.93
CA ASP A 54 4.47 -20.22 9.25
C ASP A 54 3.26 -19.85 10.12
N LEU A 55 2.33 -19.10 9.55
CA LEU A 55 1.19 -18.52 10.25
C LEU A 55 -0.11 -18.75 9.47
N ASP A 56 -1.18 -19.00 10.21
CA ASP A 56 -2.49 -19.33 9.66
C ASP A 56 -3.38 -18.09 9.54
N ALA A 57 -4.05 -17.96 8.40
CA ALA A 57 -5.18 -17.07 8.18
C ALA A 57 -5.91 -17.48 6.89
N GLY A 58 -7.11 -16.96 6.65
CA GLY A 58 -7.80 -17.11 5.37
C GLY A 58 -9.22 -17.66 5.48
N PHE A 59 -9.87 -17.81 4.34
CA PHE A 59 -11.22 -18.35 4.28
C PHE A 59 -11.24 -19.86 4.50
N GLU A 60 -10.24 -20.61 4.00
CA GLU A 60 -10.12 -22.04 4.29
C GLU A 60 -9.86 -22.32 5.78
N PHE A 61 -9.11 -21.44 6.44
CA PHE A 61 -8.90 -21.55 7.88
C PHE A 61 -10.21 -21.26 8.63
N PHE A 62 -10.97 -20.24 8.20
CA PHE A 62 -12.31 -19.95 8.73
C PHE A 62 -13.28 -21.11 8.61
N THR A 63 -13.34 -21.81 7.48
CA THR A 63 -14.29 -22.92 7.31
C THR A 63 -14.00 -24.11 8.22
N LYS A 64 -12.74 -24.29 8.64
CA LYS A 64 -12.32 -25.37 9.54
C LYS A 64 -12.42 -24.99 11.02
N HIS A 65 -12.11 -23.74 11.36
CA HIS A 65 -11.91 -23.30 12.76
C HIS A 65 -12.90 -22.24 13.23
N GLY A 66 -13.77 -21.73 12.35
CA GLY A 66 -14.76 -20.68 12.68
C GLY A 66 -14.18 -19.27 12.85
N VAL A 67 -12.86 -19.09 12.65
CA VAL A 67 -12.17 -17.79 12.75
C VAL A 67 -11.26 -17.61 11.53
N ALA A 68 -11.27 -16.43 10.90
CA ALA A 68 -10.46 -16.19 9.69
C ALA A 68 -9.03 -15.69 9.99
N LEU A 69 -8.84 -15.06 11.15
CA LEU A 69 -7.56 -14.55 11.63
C LEU A 69 -7.41 -14.95 13.11
N PRO A 70 -6.64 -16.00 13.42
CA PRO A 70 -6.30 -16.37 14.80
C PRO A 70 -5.54 -15.25 15.51
N GLU A 71 -5.80 -15.04 16.80
CA GLU A 71 -5.01 -14.07 17.58
C GLU A 71 -3.54 -14.48 17.70
N ALA A 72 -3.26 -15.79 17.75
CA ALA A 72 -1.89 -16.32 17.74
C ALA A 72 -1.09 -15.83 16.51
N THR A 73 -1.73 -15.69 15.35
CA THR A 73 -1.10 -15.14 14.15
C THR A 73 -0.72 -13.67 14.34
N VAL A 74 -1.60 -12.87 14.94
CA VAL A 74 -1.34 -11.44 15.20
C VAL A 74 -0.25 -11.27 16.25
N GLU A 75 -0.26 -12.08 17.30
CA GLU A 75 0.74 -12.09 18.37
C GLU A 75 2.13 -12.43 17.82
N ALA A 76 2.25 -13.51 17.05
CA ALA A 76 3.51 -13.92 16.43
C ALA A 76 4.06 -12.85 15.47
N LEU A 77 3.18 -12.19 14.69
CA LEU A 77 3.61 -11.08 13.83
C LEU A 77 4.15 -9.89 14.62
N SER A 78 3.52 -9.58 15.76
CA SER A 78 3.84 -8.41 16.56
C SER A 78 5.06 -8.60 17.47
N THR A 79 5.34 -9.84 17.88
CA THR A 79 6.39 -10.17 18.87
C THR A 79 7.62 -10.81 18.24
N ASP A 80 7.43 -11.70 17.26
CA ASP A 80 8.47 -12.56 16.74
C ASP A 80 8.91 -12.24 15.31
N CYS A 81 8.16 -11.43 14.57
CA CYS A 81 8.44 -11.14 13.16
C CYS A 81 8.95 -9.71 12.96
N ASN A 82 9.78 -9.52 11.93
CA ASN A 82 10.21 -8.20 11.46
C ASN A 82 9.39 -7.70 10.27
N ALA A 83 8.81 -8.63 9.51
CA ALA A 83 7.94 -8.39 8.38
C ALA A 83 7.01 -9.59 8.21
N ALA A 84 6.02 -9.45 7.33
CA ALA A 84 5.18 -10.56 6.92
C ALA A 84 5.11 -10.66 5.39
N MET A 85 4.67 -11.82 4.92
CA MET A 85 4.34 -12.07 3.53
C MET A 85 2.96 -12.70 3.49
N PHE A 86 2.00 -11.96 2.93
CA PHE A 86 0.62 -12.42 2.80
C PHE A 86 0.36 -12.87 1.35
N GLY A 87 -0.17 -14.08 1.20
CA GLY A 87 -0.57 -14.64 -0.09
C GLY A 87 -1.90 -14.06 -0.57
N ALA A 88 -2.88 -14.91 -0.80
CA ALA A 88 -4.20 -14.51 -1.29
C ALA A 88 -5.31 -15.03 -0.37
N VAL A 89 -6.38 -14.25 -0.20
CA VAL A 89 -7.57 -14.69 0.55
C VAL A 89 -8.78 -14.76 -0.37
N SER A 90 -9.51 -15.87 -0.30
CA SER A 90 -10.74 -16.09 -1.06
C SER A 90 -11.93 -15.42 -0.36
N SER A 91 -12.02 -14.09 -0.48
CA SER A 91 -13.09 -13.32 0.16
C SER A 91 -14.48 -13.71 -0.40
N PRO A 92 -15.47 -14.01 0.44
CA PRO A 92 -16.81 -14.40 -0.01
C PRO A 92 -17.53 -13.21 -0.67
N SER A 93 -18.29 -13.48 -1.74
CA SER A 93 -19.07 -12.49 -2.48
C SER A 93 -20.33 -12.00 -1.77
N ARG A 94 -20.69 -12.65 -0.65
CA ARG A 94 -21.84 -12.30 0.21
C ARG A 94 -21.40 -12.27 1.67
N LYS A 95 -22.14 -11.54 2.50
CA LYS A 95 -21.92 -11.53 3.95
C LYS A 95 -22.05 -12.94 4.51
N VAL A 96 -21.00 -13.42 5.17
CA VAL A 96 -20.98 -14.70 5.90
C VAL A 96 -20.93 -14.37 7.39
N THR A 97 -21.89 -14.88 8.16
CA THR A 97 -21.94 -14.67 9.61
C THR A 97 -20.65 -15.21 10.26
N GLY A 98 -20.01 -14.40 11.10
CA GLY A 98 -18.76 -14.74 11.77
C GLY A 98 -17.48 -14.50 10.94
N TYR A 99 -17.59 -14.24 9.64
CA TYR A 99 -16.42 -13.94 8.81
C TYR A 99 -16.12 -12.44 8.76
N SER A 100 -14.85 -12.09 8.94
CA SER A 100 -14.30 -10.79 8.60
C SER A 100 -13.00 -10.99 7.81
N SER A 101 -12.71 -10.09 6.87
CA SER A 101 -11.54 -10.22 6.00
C SER A 101 -10.25 -10.17 6.83
N PRO A 102 -9.42 -11.24 6.82
CA PRO A 102 -8.22 -11.32 7.66
C PRO A 102 -7.18 -10.27 7.26
N ILE A 103 -7.03 -9.98 5.96
CA ILE A 103 -6.09 -8.95 5.50
C ILE A 103 -6.49 -7.54 5.97
N VAL A 104 -7.79 -7.24 6.00
CA VAL A 104 -8.30 -5.96 6.53
C VAL A 104 -8.08 -5.87 8.04
N ALA A 105 -8.28 -6.97 8.76
CA ALA A 105 -8.05 -7.04 10.20
C ALA A 105 -6.54 -6.90 10.54
N LEU A 106 -5.66 -7.58 9.80
CA LEU A 106 -4.20 -7.47 9.95
C LEU A 106 -3.72 -6.04 9.72
N ARG A 107 -4.17 -5.38 8.65
CA ARG A 107 -3.81 -3.98 8.36
C ARG A 107 -4.17 -3.05 9.52
N LYS A 108 -5.31 -3.27 10.17
CA LYS A 108 -5.73 -2.46 11.33
C LYS A 108 -4.93 -2.80 12.59
N LYS A 109 -4.78 -4.08 12.92
CA LYS A 109 -4.08 -4.54 14.12
C LYS A 109 -2.59 -4.20 14.11
N LEU A 110 -1.98 -4.15 12.92
CA LEU A 110 -0.56 -3.83 12.71
C LEU A 110 -0.32 -2.38 12.25
N ASP A 111 -1.36 -1.53 12.24
CA ASP A 111 -1.30 -0.13 11.79
C ASP A 111 -0.61 0.07 10.41
N LEU A 112 -0.93 -0.80 9.45
CA LEU A 112 -0.41 -0.78 8.09
C LEU A 112 -1.22 0.18 7.21
N TYR A 113 -1.08 1.47 7.50
CA TYR A 113 -1.91 2.54 6.94
C TYR A 113 -1.66 2.84 5.46
N ALA A 114 -0.52 2.44 4.90
CA ALA A 114 -0.17 2.69 3.50
C ALA A 114 -0.19 1.40 2.69
N ASN A 115 -0.97 1.36 1.61
CA ASN A 115 -0.83 0.33 0.58
C ASN A 115 -0.06 0.93 -0.61
N ILE A 116 1.15 0.42 -0.85
CA ILE A 116 2.09 0.92 -1.86
C ILE A 116 2.12 -0.09 -3.00
N ARG A 117 1.72 0.34 -4.20
CA ARG A 117 1.59 -0.50 -5.40
C ARG A 117 2.42 0.08 -6.55
N PRO A 118 3.65 -0.38 -6.73
CA PRO A 118 4.44 -0.08 -7.92
C PRO A 118 3.84 -0.75 -9.16
N VAL A 119 3.71 0.01 -10.23
CA VAL A 119 3.26 -0.48 -11.54
C VAL A 119 4.33 -0.06 -12.54
N SER A 120 5.07 -1.05 -13.04
CA SER A 120 6.16 -0.83 -13.97
C SER A 120 6.07 -1.80 -15.14
N SER A 121 6.22 -1.28 -16.35
CA SER A 121 6.25 -2.05 -17.57
C SER A 121 7.47 -2.98 -17.59
N VAL A 122 7.28 -4.21 -18.08
CA VAL A 122 8.40 -5.13 -18.30
C VAL A 122 9.01 -4.80 -19.66
N LYS A 123 10.33 -4.53 -19.69
CA LYS A 123 11.06 -4.24 -20.94
C LYS A 123 10.82 -5.35 -21.96
N GLY A 124 10.42 -4.95 -23.18
CA GLY A 124 10.16 -5.87 -24.29
C GLY A 124 8.71 -6.37 -24.39
N THR A 125 7.80 -5.91 -23.53
CA THR A 125 6.36 -6.15 -23.70
C THR A 125 5.70 -5.08 -24.59
N SER A 126 4.62 -5.43 -25.29
CA SER A 126 3.95 -4.57 -26.29
C SER A 126 3.02 -3.50 -25.70
N GLY A 127 3.28 -3.04 -24.48
CA GLY A 127 2.44 -2.09 -23.74
C GLY A 127 3.01 -0.67 -23.69
N PRO A 128 2.24 0.30 -23.15
CA PRO A 128 2.77 1.63 -22.86
C PRO A 128 3.90 1.55 -21.83
N ASP A 129 4.85 2.49 -21.90
CA ASP A 129 5.88 2.60 -20.88
C ASP A 129 5.29 3.19 -19.60
N VAL A 130 5.14 2.35 -18.57
CA VAL A 130 4.62 2.72 -17.26
C VAL A 130 5.73 2.54 -16.22
N ASP A 131 5.90 3.53 -15.36
CA ASP A 131 6.74 3.46 -14.16
C ASP A 131 6.19 4.43 -13.13
N MET A 132 5.13 4.00 -12.44
CA MET A 132 4.44 4.77 -11.41
C MET A 132 4.26 3.99 -10.11
N VAL A 133 4.02 4.69 -9.01
CA VAL A 133 3.65 4.06 -7.73
C VAL A 133 2.36 4.69 -7.21
N VAL A 134 1.37 3.85 -6.91
CA VAL A 134 0.16 4.27 -6.19
C VAL A 134 0.38 4.08 -4.69
N VAL A 135 0.26 5.16 -3.93
CA VAL A 135 0.30 5.18 -2.47
C VAL A 135 -1.12 5.42 -1.97
N ARG A 136 -1.79 4.34 -1.60
CA ARG A 136 -3.19 4.30 -1.18
C ARG A 136 -3.30 4.37 0.35
N GLU A 137 -4.08 5.30 0.85
CA GLU A 137 -4.54 5.32 2.25
C GLU A 137 -5.37 4.07 2.53
N ASN A 138 -5.12 3.34 3.62
CA ASN A 138 -5.60 1.96 3.78
C ASN A 138 -6.44 1.73 5.06
N THR A 139 -6.87 2.77 5.75
CA THR A 139 -7.53 2.70 7.07
C THR A 139 -8.96 3.25 7.09
N GLU A 140 -9.28 4.27 6.29
CA GLU A 140 -10.54 5.02 6.35
C GLU A 140 -11.24 5.14 4.98
N CYS A 141 -11.87 6.28 4.66
CA CYS A 141 -12.81 6.48 3.55
C CYS A 141 -14.08 5.62 3.74
N LEU A 142 -14.69 5.14 2.65
CA LEU A 142 -15.85 4.25 2.70
C LEU A 142 -15.53 2.88 3.32
N TYR A 143 -14.25 2.57 3.52
CA TYR A 143 -13.78 1.33 4.15
C TYR A 143 -13.97 1.29 5.67
N VAL A 144 -14.51 2.35 6.27
CA VAL A 144 -15.01 2.31 7.66
C VAL A 144 -16.24 1.42 7.81
N LYS A 145 -16.91 1.05 6.71
CA LYS A 145 -18.05 0.10 6.65
C LYS A 145 -19.20 0.47 7.61
N GLN A 146 -19.44 1.77 7.76
CA GLN A 146 -20.58 2.27 8.52
C GLN A 146 -21.74 2.48 7.55
N GLU A 147 -22.59 1.47 7.46
CA GLU A 147 -23.74 1.44 6.56
C GLU A 147 -25.05 1.29 7.34
N LYS A 148 -26.10 1.93 6.86
CA LYS A 148 -27.46 1.85 7.41
C LYS A 148 -28.46 1.64 6.29
N LEU A 149 -29.49 0.84 6.56
CA LEU A 149 -30.65 0.64 5.70
C LEU A 149 -31.88 1.12 6.47
N GLU A 150 -32.61 2.07 5.89
CA GLU A 150 -33.76 2.73 6.52
C GLU A 150 -34.94 2.70 5.54
N ASP A 151 -36.16 2.66 6.05
CA ASP A 151 -37.36 2.81 5.22
C ASP A 151 -37.68 4.31 5.07
N GLY A 152 -37.40 4.86 3.90
CA GLY A 152 -37.68 6.24 3.53
C GLY A 152 -39.09 6.42 2.95
N PRO A 153 -39.53 7.68 2.75
CA PRO A 153 -40.87 7.99 2.26
C PRO A 153 -41.15 7.46 0.84
N LYS A 154 -40.11 7.08 0.08
CA LYS A 154 -40.21 6.53 -1.28
C LYS A 154 -39.67 5.10 -1.40
N GLY A 155 -39.51 4.40 -0.29
CA GLY A 155 -38.92 3.05 -0.23
C GLY A 155 -37.59 3.02 0.51
N LYS A 156 -36.86 1.92 0.37
CA LYS A 156 -35.61 1.68 1.12
C LYS A 156 -34.52 2.67 0.73
N GLU A 157 -33.90 3.28 1.73
CA GLU A 157 -32.73 4.16 1.60
C GLU A 157 -31.51 3.49 2.25
N ALA A 158 -30.42 3.34 1.51
CA ALA A 158 -29.14 2.86 2.02
C ALA A 158 -28.15 4.03 2.11
N ARG A 159 -27.50 4.16 3.27
CA ARG A 159 -26.53 5.25 3.55
C ARG A 159 -25.21 4.65 3.99
N ALA A 160 -24.11 5.20 3.49
CA ALA A 160 -22.75 4.83 3.90
C ALA A 160 -21.95 6.07 4.32
N THR A 161 -21.17 5.96 5.39
CA THR A 161 -20.28 7.04 5.83
C THR A 161 -18.94 6.96 5.10
N ARG A 162 -18.56 8.07 4.46
CA ARG A 162 -17.18 8.31 4.01
C ARG A 162 -16.46 9.15 5.07
N LEU A 163 -15.49 8.56 5.77
CA LEU A 163 -14.66 9.25 6.76
C LEU A 163 -13.31 9.64 6.15
N ILE A 164 -12.90 10.89 6.29
CA ILE A 164 -11.53 11.33 6.02
C ILE A 164 -11.04 12.09 7.25
N THR A 165 -9.84 11.76 7.74
CA THR A 165 -9.22 12.42 8.88
C THR A 165 -7.91 13.08 8.47
N GLU A 166 -7.60 14.21 9.09
CA GLU A 166 -6.31 14.88 8.93
C GLU A 166 -5.16 13.94 9.35
N TYR A 167 -5.35 13.15 10.41
CA TYR A 167 -4.34 12.22 10.91
C TYR A 167 -3.92 11.19 9.86
N ALA A 168 -4.86 10.45 9.27
CA ALA A 168 -4.55 9.44 8.26
C ALA A 168 -4.04 10.09 6.97
N SER A 169 -4.65 11.20 6.54
CA SER A 169 -4.25 11.98 5.36
C SER A 169 -2.81 12.49 5.46
N ARG A 170 -2.39 12.94 6.65
CA ARG A 170 -1.02 13.43 6.89
C ARG A 170 0.01 12.30 6.79
N ARG A 171 -0.26 11.15 7.42
CA ARG A 171 0.64 9.99 7.41
C ARG A 171 0.80 9.42 6.00
N ILE A 172 -0.30 9.26 5.26
CA ILE A 172 -0.23 8.76 3.87
C ILE A 172 0.44 9.77 2.94
N GLY A 173 0.20 11.08 3.15
CA GLY A 173 0.89 12.14 2.42
C GLY A 173 2.40 12.08 2.63
N LYS A 174 2.84 11.97 3.89
CA LYS A 174 4.26 11.79 4.25
C LYS A 174 4.87 10.56 3.55
N MET A 175 4.18 9.42 3.59
CA MET A 175 4.61 8.22 2.86
C MET A 175 4.73 8.47 1.35
N GLY A 176 3.78 9.19 0.74
CA GLY A 176 3.84 9.59 -0.67
C GLY A 176 5.09 10.40 -1.01
N PHE A 177 5.43 11.39 -0.18
CA PHE A 177 6.66 12.19 -0.35
C PHE A 177 7.93 11.35 -0.17
N GLU A 178 8.01 10.46 0.83
CA GLU A 178 9.15 9.56 1.02
C GLU A 178 9.37 8.66 -0.20
N VAL A 179 8.29 8.08 -0.74
CA VAL A 179 8.34 7.24 -1.95
C VAL A 179 8.81 8.05 -3.16
N ALA A 180 8.30 9.28 -3.33
CA ALA A 180 8.71 10.17 -4.42
C ALA A 180 10.20 10.50 -4.35
N LEU A 181 10.70 10.94 -3.18
CA LEU A 181 12.13 11.22 -2.97
C LEU A 181 13.01 10.01 -3.25
N ALA A 182 12.65 8.83 -2.71
CA ALA A 182 13.42 7.62 -2.90
C ALA A 182 13.52 7.22 -4.38
N ARG A 183 12.45 7.41 -5.15
CA ARG A 183 12.42 7.17 -6.59
C ARG A 183 13.22 8.20 -7.37
N GLY A 184 13.04 9.48 -7.07
CA GLY A 184 13.79 10.58 -7.71
C GLY A 184 15.29 10.40 -7.57
N GLY A 185 15.77 10.09 -6.36
CA GLY A 185 17.18 9.83 -6.08
C GLY A 185 17.75 8.62 -6.83
N ARG A 186 16.99 7.53 -6.96
CA ARG A 186 17.41 6.34 -7.72
C ARG A 186 17.45 6.58 -9.24
N ARG A 187 16.53 7.39 -9.76
CA ARG A 187 16.38 7.64 -11.21
C ARG A 187 17.19 8.84 -11.70
N GLY A 188 17.64 9.71 -10.80
CA GLY A 188 18.23 11.00 -11.15
C GLY A 188 17.24 11.94 -11.84
N LYS A 189 15.93 11.78 -11.60
CA LYS A 189 14.86 12.59 -12.17
C LYS A 189 14.18 13.41 -11.07
N PRO A 190 13.69 14.64 -11.36
CA PRO A 190 12.89 15.39 -10.42
C PRO A 190 11.66 14.57 -9.96
N PRO A 191 11.50 14.32 -8.66
CA PRO A 191 10.38 13.53 -8.15
C PRO A 191 9.07 14.32 -8.22
N THR A 192 7.98 13.65 -8.58
CA THR A 192 6.65 14.27 -8.59
C THR A 192 5.66 13.46 -7.75
N LEU A 193 4.76 14.17 -7.06
CA LEU A 193 3.68 13.61 -6.27
C LEU A 193 2.35 14.18 -6.73
N THR A 194 1.46 13.33 -7.24
CA THR A 194 0.11 13.69 -7.68
C THR A 194 -0.90 13.31 -6.60
N VAL A 195 -1.61 14.31 -6.06
CA VAL A 195 -2.69 14.13 -5.09
C VAL A 195 -4.01 13.88 -5.82
N VAL A 196 -4.58 12.69 -5.66
CA VAL A 196 -5.81 12.28 -6.35
C VAL A 196 -7.05 12.60 -5.52
N HIS A 197 -8.04 13.27 -6.11
CA HIS A 197 -9.22 13.75 -5.39
C HIS A 197 -10.47 13.88 -6.27
N LYS A 198 -11.61 14.29 -5.69
CA LYS A 198 -12.86 14.62 -6.38
C LYS A 198 -13.57 15.81 -5.69
N SER A 199 -12.80 16.83 -5.30
CA SER A 199 -13.30 17.98 -4.52
C SER A 199 -14.35 18.83 -5.23
N ASN A 200 -14.53 18.70 -6.55
CA ASN A 200 -15.64 19.33 -7.24
C ASN A 200 -17.01 18.71 -6.89
N VAL A 201 -17.01 17.52 -6.29
CA VAL A 201 -18.21 16.85 -5.74
C VAL A 201 -18.11 16.75 -4.22
N LEU A 202 -16.96 16.31 -3.69
CA LEU A 202 -16.73 16.08 -2.27
C LEU A 202 -15.86 17.18 -1.67
N SER A 203 -16.35 18.42 -1.68
CA SER A 203 -15.59 19.61 -1.31
C SER A 203 -14.95 19.54 0.07
N VAL A 204 -15.65 19.01 1.08
CA VAL A 204 -15.15 18.92 2.46
C VAL A 204 -14.17 17.76 2.65
N THR A 205 -14.61 16.53 2.34
CA THR A 205 -13.79 15.34 2.63
C THR A 205 -12.55 15.26 1.74
N ASP A 206 -12.66 15.57 0.45
CA ASP A 206 -11.48 15.64 -0.42
C ASP A 206 -10.71 16.95 -0.29
N GLY A 207 -11.37 18.05 0.10
CA GLY A 207 -10.67 19.29 0.46
C GLY A 207 -9.70 19.05 1.60
N LEU A 208 -10.18 18.44 2.69
CA LEU A 208 -9.34 18.07 3.84
C LEU A 208 -8.17 17.18 3.44
N PHE A 209 -8.39 16.12 2.67
CA PHE A 209 -7.31 15.23 2.21
C PHE A 209 -6.24 16.00 1.44
N ARG A 210 -6.64 16.82 0.45
CA ARG A 210 -5.72 17.59 -0.39
C ARG A 210 -4.92 18.60 0.40
N GLU A 211 -5.59 19.41 1.20
CA GLU A 211 -4.95 20.45 2.00
C GLU A 211 -3.97 19.84 2.99
N THR A 212 -4.35 18.73 3.62
CA THR A 212 -3.48 18.01 4.55
C THR A 212 -2.23 17.47 3.84
N VAL A 213 -2.39 16.79 2.70
CA VAL A 213 -1.25 16.22 1.96
C VAL A 213 -0.34 17.33 1.43
N ARG A 214 -0.91 18.41 0.86
CA ARG A 214 -0.14 19.58 0.39
C ARG A 214 0.58 20.31 1.52
N GLY A 215 0.04 20.27 2.74
CA GLY A 215 0.64 20.84 3.93
C GLY A 215 1.78 20.00 4.52
N VAL A 216 1.99 18.75 4.10
CA VAL A 216 3.05 17.90 4.66
C VAL A 216 4.44 18.55 4.64
N PRO A 217 4.90 19.22 3.57
CA PRO A 217 6.21 19.89 3.57
C PRO A 217 6.36 21.03 4.58
N THR A 218 5.27 21.59 5.10
CA THR A 218 5.31 22.68 6.09
C THR A 218 5.43 22.17 7.54
N LEU A 219 5.38 20.86 7.75
CA LEU A 219 5.53 20.24 9.06
C LEU A 219 6.98 20.42 9.58
N PRO A 220 7.18 20.87 10.83
CA PRO A 220 8.51 21.13 11.38
C PRO A 220 9.48 19.96 11.31
N GLU A 221 8.99 18.72 11.49
CA GLU A 221 9.82 17.51 11.53
C GLU A 221 10.37 17.06 10.16
N VAL A 222 9.87 17.65 9.07
CA VAL A 222 10.30 17.37 7.68
C VAL A 222 10.66 18.65 6.93
N ALA A 223 10.88 19.76 7.65
CA ALA A 223 11.19 21.06 7.07
C ALA A 223 12.39 20.97 6.12
N GLY A 224 12.21 21.44 4.88
CA GLY A 224 13.23 21.41 3.83
C GLY A 224 13.46 20.04 3.18
N LYS A 225 12.91 18.95 3.73
CA LYS A 225 13.14 17.60 3.21
C LYS A 225 12.47 17.39 1.85
N TYR A 226 11.28 17.95 1.66
CA TYR A 226 10.45 17.69 0.48
C TYR A 226 10.45 18.82 -0.56
N ASP A 227 11.28 19.86 -0.40
CA ASP A 227 11.31 21.06 -1.26
C ASP A 227 11.58 20.74 -2.74
N GLY A 228 12.25 19.63 -3.03
CA GLY A 228 12.53 19.16 -4.39
C GLY A 228 11.41 18.33 -5.03
N VAL A 229 10.30 18.09 -4.35
CA VAL A 229 9.18 17.28 -4.88
C VAL A 229 8.11 18.17 -5.48
N ALA A 230 7.88 18.05 -6.78
CA ALA A 230 6.80 18.79 -7.45
C ALA A 230 5.44 18.17 -7.10
N VAL A 231 4.53 18.97 -6.56
CA VAL A 231 3.20 18.51 -6.15
C VAL A 231 2.15 18.91 -7.18
N ASN A 232 1.46 17.92 -7.73
CA ASN A 232 0.35 18.07 -8.66
C ASN A 232 -0.97 17.63 -7.99
N GLU A 233 -2.10 18.06 -8.53
CA GLU A 233 -3.42 17.58 -8.13
C GLU A 233 -4.17 17.06 -9.35
N GLN A 234 -4.91 15.96 -9.20
CA GLN A 234 -5.67 15.34 -10.28
C GLN A 234 -7.03 14.87 -9.80
N LEU A 235 -8.09 15.17 -10.56
CA LEU A 235 -9.41 14.58 -10.31
C LEU A 235 -9.37 13.08 -10.65
N VAL A 236 -9.94 12.21 -9.82
CA VAL A 236 -9.84 10.74 -9.97
C VAL A 236 -10.36 10.22 -11.32
N ASP A 237 -11.41 10.83 -11.86
CA ASP A 237 -11.95 10.49 -13.20
C ASP A 237 -10.92 10.78 -14.31
N SER A 238 -10.36 11.97 -14.30
CA SER A 238 -9.32 12.39 -15.24
C SER A 238 -7.99 11.68 -14.99
N MET A 239 -7.69 11.26 -13.76
CA MET A 239 -6.54 10.41 -13.44
C MET A 239 -6.63 9.09 -14.20
N VAL A 240 -7.76 8.39 -14.08
CA VAL A 240 -8.00 7.13 -14.81
C VAL A 240 -7.86 7.37 -16.32
N TYR A 241 -8.52 8.41 -16.86
CA TYR A 241 -8.43 8.74 -18.29
C TYR A 241 -6.99 8.99 -18.77
N ARG A 242 -6.22 9.81 -18.03
CA ARG A 242 -4.85 10.15 -18.36
C ARG A 242 -3.91 8.96 -18.21
N MET A 243 -4.10 8.10 -17.20
CA MET A 243 -3.27 6.90 -17.03
C MET A 243 -3.36 5.94 -18.22
N PHE A 244 -4.51 5.86 -18.90
CA PHE A 244 -4.62 5.05 -20.12
C PHE A 244 -4.02 5.72 -21.37
N ARG A 245 -3.90 7.04 -21.39
CA ARG A 245 -3.42 7.79 -22.57
C ARG A 245 -1.95 8.19 -22.48
N GLU A 246 -1.50 8.54 -21.29
CA GLU A 246 -0.19 9.13 -20.99
C GLU A 246 0.31 8.70 -19.59
N PRO A 247 0.42 7.39 -19.30
CA PRO A 247 0.85 6.90 -17.99
C PRO A 247 2.25 7.39 -17.56
N GLN A 248 3.11 7.71 -18.53
CA GLN A 248 4.46 8.21 -18.29
C GLN A 248 4.53 9.56 -17.54
N GLU A 249 3.42 10.30 -17.48
CA GLU A 249 3.31 11.58 -16.77
C GLU A 249 3.20 11.40 -15.25
N PHE A 250 2.94 10.18 -14.76
CA PHE A 250 2.73 9.91 -13.35
C PHE A 250 3.93 9.20 -12.72
N ASP A 251 4.54 9.81 -11.69
CA ASP A 251 5.61 9.19 -10.90
C ASP A 251 5.06 8.55 -9.62
N VAL A 252 4.56 9.35 -8.67
CA VAL A 252 3.88 8.87 -7.47
C VAL A 252 2.49 9.47 -7.40
N ALA A 253 1.47 8.64 -7.21
CA ALA A 253 0.09 9.07 -7.00
C ALA A 253 -0.34 8.72 -5.57
N VAL A 254 -0.73 9.72 -4.78
CA VAL A 254 -1.26 9.52 -3.43
C VAL A 254 -2.76 9.73 -3.42
N ALA A 255 -3.51 8.80 -2.84
CA ALA A 255 -4.96 8.77 -2.95
C ALA A 255 -5.66 8.27 -1.67
N PRO A 256 -6.87 8.78 -1.35
CA PRO A 256 -7.75 8.18 -0.36
C PRO A 256 -8.13 6.74 -0.74
N ASN A 257 -8.51 5.94 0.25
CA ASN A 257 -8.67 4.49 0.12
C ASN A 257 -9.37 3.98 -1.15
N MET A 258 -10.62 4.39 -1.37
CA MET A 258 -11.39 3.92 -2.52
C MET A 258 -10.81 4.37 -3.87
N TYR A 259 -10.21 5.56 -3.95
CA TYR A 259 -9.61 6.03 -5.19
C TYR A 259 -8.31 5.30 -5.47
N GLY A 260 -7.46 5.13 -4.46
CA GLY A 260 -6.23 4.37 -4.54
C GLY A 260 -6.47 2.91 -4.96
N ASP A 261 -7.53 2.30 -4.45
CA ASP A 261 -7.99 0.97 -4.84
C ASP A 261 -8.22 0.87 -6.36
N ILE A 262 -9.15 1.69 -6.87
CA ILE A 262 -9.58 1.70 -8.26
C ILE A 262 -8.41 2.02 -9.20
N ILE A 263 -7.64 3.09 -8.92
CA ILE A 263 -6.56 3.51 -9.82
C ILE A 263 -5.41 2.50 -9.83
N SER A 264 -5.15 1.81 -8.72
CA SER A 264 -4.08 0.81 -8.67
C SER A 264 -4.43 -0.46 -9.45
N ASP A 265 -5.68 -0.90 -9.41
CA ASP A 265 -6.16 -2.01 -10.24
C ASP A 265 -6.22 -1.61 -11.73
N ALA A 266 -6.65 -0.38 -12.03
CA ALA A 266 -6.62 0.16 -13.39
C ALA A 266 -5.18 0.26 -13.94
N ALA A 267 -4.23 0.70 -13.12
CA ALA A 267 -2.81 0.74 -13.48
C ALA A 267 -2.27 -0.66 -13.79
N ALA A 268 -2.68 -1.69 -13.04
CA ALA A 268 -2.24 -3.06 -13.27
C ALA A 268 -2.63 -3.59 -14.66
N ALA A 269 -3.76 -3.14 -15.21
CA ALA A 269 -4.16 -3.48 -16.57
C ALA A 269 -3.19 -2.96 -17.65
N LEU A 270 -2.43 -1.90 -17.36
CA LEU A 270 -1.47 -1.31 -18.30
C LEU A 270 -0.21 -2.17 -18.50
N VAL A 271 0.12 -3.01 -17.51
CA VAL A 271 1.35 -3.84 -17.53
C VAL A 271 1.07 -5.31 -17.80
N GLY A 272 -0.15 -5.63 -18.25
CA GLY A 272 -0.56 -6.93 -18.77
C GLY A 272 -1.42 -7.75 -17.83
N SER A 273 -0.95 -8.06 -16.61
CA SER A 273 -1.69 -8.91 -15.66
C SER A 273 -1.48 -8.47 -14.21
N LEU A 274 -2.51 -8.67 -13.38
CA LEU A 274 -2.44 -8.50 -11.93
C LEU A 274 -1.33 -9.33 -11.28
N GLY A 275 -0.94 -10.46 -11.88
CA GLY A 275 0.16 -11.30 -11.39
C GLY A 275 1.54 -10.66 -11.47
N LEU A 276 1.70 -9.54 -12.19
CA LEU A 276 2.95 -8.80 -12.33
C LEU A 276 3.05 -7.60 -11.40
N VAL A 277 2.00 -7.30 -10.63
CA VAL A 277 1.91 -6.07 -9.84
C VAL A 277 2.11 -6.38 -8.36
N PRO A 278 3.29 -6.05 -7.80
CA PRO A 278 3.53 -6.24 -6.38
C PRO A 278 2.78 -5.19 -5.56
N SER A 279 2.52 -5.50 -4.29
CA SER A 279 2.00 -4.52 -3.33
C SER A 279 2.64 -4.73 -1.97
N VAL A 280 2.78 -3.65 -1.20
CA VAL A 280 3.22 -3.67 0.19
C VAL A 280 2.21 -2.92 1.04
N ASN A 281 1.85 -3.47 2.18
CA ASN A 281 1.13 -2.78 3.25
C ASN A 281 2.17 -2.35 4.28
N ALA A 282 2.33 -1.05 4.48
CA ALA A 282 3.35 -0.48 5.33
C ALA A 282 2.73 0.34 6.46
N GLY A 283 3.26 0.15 7.66
CA GLY A 283 3.13 1.05 8.79
C GLY A 283 4.49 1.64 9.15
N ASP A 284 4.57 2.36 10.27
CA ASP A 284 5.83 2.99 10.69
C ASP A 284 6.85 1.98 11.25
N SER A 285 6.40 0.84 11.76
CA SER A 285 7.23 -0.19 12.42
C SER A 285 7.16 -1.58 11.78
N PHE A 286 6.27 -1.79 10.80
CA PHE A 286 6.04 -3.12 10.22
C PHE A 286 5.66 -3.02 8.74
N VAL A 287 6.00 -4.06 7.98
CA VAL A 287 5.67 -4.19 6.56
C VAL A 287 5.16 -5.59 6.25
N MET A 288 4.16 -5.67 5.37
CA MET A 288 3.54 -6.91 4.89
C MET A 288 3.17 -6.83 3.42
#